data_AF-A0AAN6Q8H6-F1
#
_entry.id   AF-A0AAN6Q8H6-F1
#
_cell.length_a   1.000
_cell.length_b   1.000
_cell.length_c   1.000
_cell.angle_alpha   90.00
_cell.angle_beta   90.00
_cell.angle_gamma   90.00
#
_symmetry.space_group_name_H-M   'P 1'
#
loop_
_entity.id
_entity.type
_entity.pdbx_description
1 polymer ?
#
loop_
_entity_poly.entity_id
_entity_poly.type
_entity_poly.pdbx_seq_one_letter_code
_entity_poly.pdbx_strand_id
1 'polypeptide(L)'
;MDFVSTGNEEARSWSIAYTVLVGVILLAVLPFTFLSLAKNHYGRDPARGFVPWLKAAFLLFCLTLCLLFVALVLATCAAHDIGIGIEGLRAAYHMSYLSELFQTLSAAAVMVTLLELGPGMHRAIQGVSSGFDKALKYFAWFLAFVVAALAIAFYGLFIDLAVNYSNGPGVIDRFGQGPETVITINKLIAATAIILWVASLIITSLSVYTWLQRKTSPLKTASTLYLVASLLNLLSSTWFFAYAVHWLLDPTESMGRYVAVLTVVLGWWTRGILLIIVYFIAVRSGTRGGVWSDTGHHHSLRDSDGYTNGTDYRQSYSGY
;
A
#
# COMPACT_ATOMS: atom_id res chain seq x y z
N MET A 1 4.01 16.16 32.69
CA MET A 1 2.88 15.24 32.50
C MET A 1 2.75 14.49 33.79
N ASP A 2 1.84 14.94 34.65
CA ASP A 2 1.61 14.32 35.95
C ASP A 2 0.81 13.04 35.74
N PHE A 3 1.40 11.91 36.13
CA PHE A 3 0.77 10.60 36.12
C PHE A 3 -0.21 10.51 37.30
N VAL A 4 -1.44 10.95 37.09
CA VAL A 4 -2.55 10.79 38.05
C VAL A 4 -3.11 9.37 37.93
N SER A 5 -3.09 8.68 39.07
CA SER A 5 -3.20 7.23 39.31
C SER A 5 -4.51 6.53 38.89
N THR A 6 -5.53 7.21 38.37
CA THR A 6 -6.71 6.58 37.75
C THR A 6 -6.65 6.55 36.23
N GLY A 7 -5.78 7.35 35.61
CA GLY A 7 -5.56 7.38 34.16
C GLY A 7 -4.78 6.17 33.62
N ASN A 8 -4.14 5.39 34.50
CA ASN A 8 -3.27 4.28 34.10
C ASN A 8 -4.04 3.06 33.60
N GLU A 9 -5.13 2.64 34.25
CA GLU A 9 -5.85 1.42 33.83
C GLU A 9 -6.54 1.57 32.48
N GLU A 10 -7.21 2.71 32.27
CA GLU A 10 -7.84 2.98 30.98
C GLU A 10 -6.78 3.10 29.88
N ALA A 11 -5.71 3.89 30.07
CA ALA A 11 -4.64 4.00 29.08
C ALA A 11 -4.01 2.64 28.74
N ARG A 12 -3.85 1.76 29.74
CA ARG A 12 -3.38 0.37 29.55
C ARG A 12 -4.34 -0.43 28.68
N SER A 13 -5.65 -0.37 28.96
CA SER A 13 -6.66 -1.09 28.17
C SER A 13 -6.63 -0.67 26.69
N TRP A 14 -6.46 0.61 26.40
CA TRP A 14 -6.36 1.12 25.03
C TRP A 14 -5.08 0.67 24.33
N SER A 15 -3.94 0.64 25.04
CA SER A 15 -2.67 0.16 24.50
C SER A 15 -2.73 -1.34 24.17
N ILE A 16 -3.31 -2.15 25.04
CA ILE A 16 -3.53 -3.59 24.80
C ILE A 16 -4.46 -3.77 23.60
N ALA A 17 -5.59 -3.06 23.55
CA ALA A 17 -6.53 -3.14 22.44
C ALA A 17 -5.87 -2.75 21.10
N TYR A 18 -5.09 -1.67 21.08
CA TYR A 18 -4.32 -1.24 19.90
C TYR A 18 -3.36 -2.33 19.43
N THR A 19 -2.61 -2.93 20.36
CA THR A 19 -1.66 -4.02 20.08
C THR A 19 -2.34 -5.25 19.50
N VAL A 20 -3.48 -5.65 20.08
CA VAL A 20 -4.28 -6.79 19.59
C VAL A 20 -4.81 -6.51 18.18
N LEU A 21 -5.36 -5.32 17.92
CA LEU A 21 -5.87 -4.96 16.60
C LEU A 21 -4.79 -4.95 15.51
N VAL A 22 -3.56 -4.53 15.85
CA VAL A 22 -2.39 -4.61 14.95
C VAL A 22 -2.00 -6.09 14.72
N GLY A 23 -2.00 -6.92 15.75
CA GLY A 23 -1.72 -8.35 15.63
C GLY A 23 -2.73 -9.09 14.75
N VAL A 24 -4.02 -8.76 14.87
CA VAL A 24 -5.10 -9.35 14.04
C VAL A 24 -4.90 -9.05 12.56
N ILE A 25 -4.61 -7.80 12.19
CA ILE A 25 -4.38 -7.44 10.79
C ILE A 25 -3.08 -8.06 10.26
N LEU A 26 -2.03 -8.16 11.09
CA LEU A 26 -0.79 -8.85 10.72
C LEU A 26 -1.06 -10.31 10.36
N LEU A 27 -1.78 -11.05 11.22
CA LEU A 27 -2.16 -12.44 10.95
C LEU A 27 -2.98 -12.59 9.67
N ALA A 28 -3.88 -11.64 9.39
CA ALA A 28 -4.70 -11.65 8.19
C ALA A 28 -3.88 -11.41 6.91
N VAL A 29 -2.90 -10.51 6.93
CA VAL A 29 -2.13 -10.10 5.74
C VAL A 29 -0.94 -11.02 5.45
N LEU A 30 -0.32 -11.60 6.48
CA LEU A 30 0.84 -12.48 6.38
C LEU A 30 0.70 -13.61 5.32
N PRO A 31 -0.39 -14.41 5.26
CA PRO A 31 -0.53 -15.43 4.22
C PRO A 31 -0.56 -14.84 2.80
N PHE A 32 -1.19 -13.67 2.62
CA PHE A 32 -1.22 -12.99 1.32
C PHE A 32 0.14 -12.44 0.94
N THR A 33 0.95 -11.98 1.89
CA THR A 33 2.34 -11.57 1.64
C THR A 33 3.14 -12.73 1.05
N PHE A 34 3.14 -13.90 1.69
CA PHE A 34 3.84 -15.10 1.18
C PHE A 34 3.29 -15.55 -0.18
N LEU A 35 1.96 -15.59 -0.33
CA LEU A 35 1.33 -15.94 -1.60
C LEU A 35 1.64 -14.93 -2.72
N SER A 36 1.79 -13.64 -2.41
CA SER A 36 2.15 -12.61 -3.38
C SER A 36 3.56 -12.83 -3.93
N LEU A 37 4.50 -13.26 -3.07
CA LEU A 37 5.87 -13.56 -3.48
C LEU A 37 5.91 -14.79 -4.38
N ALA A 38 5.23 -15.86 -3.97
CA ALA A 38 5.26 -17.16 -4.63
C ALA A 38 4.46 -17.23 -5.94
N LYS A 39 3.21 -16.73 -5.97
CA LYS A 39 2.28 -16.97 -7.10
C LYS A 39 2.27 -15.88 -8.16
N ASN A 40 2.69 -14.66 -7.82
CA ASN A 40 2.51 -13.52 -8.71
C ASN A 40 3.74 -13.35 -9.61
N HIS A 41 4.02 -14.33 -10.47
CA HIS A 41 5.11 -14.19 -11.43
C HIS A 41 4.77 -13.07 -12.42
N TYR A 42 5.70 -12.12 -12.55
CA TYR A 42 5.71 -11.16 -13.64
C TYR A 42 5.98 -11.94 -14.92
N GLY A 43 4.94 -12.55 -15.48
CA GLY A 43 4.97 -12.98 -16.87
C GLY A 43 5.22 -11.77 -17.75
N ARG A 44 5.67 -11.97 -18.99
CA ARG A 44 5.96 -10.90 -19.98
C ARG A 44 4.73 -10.04 -20.37
N ASP A 45 3.67 -10.05 -19.57
CA ASP A 45 2.43 -9.31 -19.77
C ASP A 45 2.62 -7.83 -19.35
N PRO A 46 2.63 -6.88 -20.30
CA PRO A 46 2.81 -5.46 -20.02
C PRO A 46 1.62 -4.85 -19.25
N ALA A 47 0.49 -5.55 -19.13
CA ALA A 47 -0.65 -5.13 -18.30
C ALA A 47 -0.39 -5.36 -16.80
N ARG A 48 0.59 -6.20 -16.45
CA ARG A 48 0.96 -6.56 -15.06
C ARG A 48 2.12 -5.73 -14.49
N GLY A 49 2.39 -4.55 -15.07
CA GLY A 49 3.42 -3.62 -14.61
C GLY A 49 3.36 -3.28 -13.11
N PHE A 50 2.15 -3.26 -12.54
CA PHE A 50 1.90 -2.96 -11.13
C PHE A 50 2.27 -4.09 -10.15
N VAL A 51 2.49 -5.32 -10.62
CA VAL A 51 2.71 -6.50 -9.78
C VAL A 51 3.98 -6.43 -8.91
N PRO A 52 5.15 -6.02 -9.43
CA PRO A 52 6.34 -5.85 -8.60
C PRO A 52 6.12 -4.84 -7.46
N TRP A 53 5.43 -3.74 -7.75
CA TRP A 53 5.07 -2.73 -6.74
C TRP A 53 4.10 -3.29 -5.70
N LEU A 54 3.15 -4.14 -6.11
CA LEU A 54 2.25 -4.81 -5.17
C LEU A 54 3.01 -5.73 -4.21
N LYS A 55 3.99 -6.50 -4.72
CA LYS A 55 4.85 -7.35 -3.86
C LYS A 55 5.66 -6.50 -2.88
N ALA A 56 6.26 -5.41 -3.36
CA ALA A 56 6.98 -4.48 -2.51
C ALA A 56 6.05 -3.90 -1.43
N ALA A 57 4.83 -3.47 -1.80
CA ALA A 57 3.85 -2.95 -0.88
C ALA A 57 3.46 -3.96 0.21
N PHE A 58 3.20 -5.23 -0.16
CA PHE A 58 2.94 -6.31 0.81
C PHE A 58 4.11 -6.55 1.76
N LEU A 59 5.33 -6.66 1.23
CA LEU A 59 6.53 -6.87 2.03
C LEU A 59 6.75 -5.73 3.03
N LEU A 60 6.72 -4.48 2.54
CA LEU A 60 6.92 -3.28 3.35
C LEU A 60 5.82 -3.14 4.40
N PHE A 61 4.56 -3.44 4.03
CA PHE A 61 3.44 -3.40 4.96
C PHE A 61 3.53 -4.47 6.04
N CYS A 62 3.88 -5.70 5.67
CA CYS A 62 4.08 -6.80 6.62
C CYS A 62 5.23 -6.48 7.58
N LEU A 63 6.34 -5.95 7.06
CA LEU A 63 7.48 -5.53 7.88
C LEU A 63 7.09 -4.40 8.84
N THR A 64 6.32 -3.42 8.35
CA THR A 64 5.74 -2.34 9.18
C THR A 64 4.94 -2.92 10.34
N LEU A 65 4.00 -3.82 10.07
CA LEU A 65 3.15 -4.41 11.09
C LEU A 65 3.94 -5.27 12.09
N CYS A 66 4.95 -6.02 11.63
CA CYS A 66 5.83 -6.78 12.52
C CYS A 66 6.60 -5.85 13.47
N LEU A 67 7.23 -4.80 12.94
CA LEU A 67 8.00 -3.84 13.73
C LEU A 67 7.11 -3.09 14.73
N LEU A 68 5.94 -2.63 14.27
CA LEU A 68 4.96 -1.96 15.11
C LEU A 68 4.45 -2.89 16.20
N PHE A 69 4.12 -4.14 15.88
CA PHE A 69 3.67 -5.12 16.88
C PHE A 69 4.75 -5.37 17.95
N VAL A 70 6.00 -5.58 17.55
CA VAL A 70 7.13 -5.74 18.48
C VAL A 70 7.32 -4.49 19.34
N ALA A 71 7.28 -3.30 18.73
CA ALA A 71 7.40 -2.03 19.45
C ALA A 71 6.33 -1.89 20.53
N LEU A 72 5.07 -2.21 20.20
CA LEU A 72 3.94 -2.12 21.12
C LEU A 72 4.03 -3.14 22.25
N VAL A 73 4.45 -4.37 21.96
CA VAL A 73 4.66 -5.40 22.98
C VAL A 73 5.76 -4.96 23.94
N LEU A 74 6.90 -4.46 23.43
CA LEU A 74 8.00 -3.96 24.26
C LEU A 74 7.57 -2.77 25.12
N ALA A 75 6.85 -1.80 24.54
CA ALA A 75 6.33 -0.65 25.27
C ALA A 75 5.33 -1.07 26.36
N THR A 76 4.46 -2.04 26.06
CA THR A 76 3.50 -2.59 27.02
C THR A 76 4.22 -3.31 28.15
N CYS A 77 5.17 -4.20 27.86
CA CYS A 77 5.93 -4.91 28.88
C CYS A 77 6.73 -3.96 29.78
N ALA A 78 7.37 -2.94 29.21
CA ALA A 78 8.08 -1.91 29.96
C ALA A 78 7.13 -1.09 30.86
N ALA A 79 5.94 -0.74 30.38
CA ALA A 79 4.93 -0.04 31.18
C ALA A 79 4.35 -0.88 32.33
N HIS A 80 4.56 -2.20 32.32
CA HIS A 80 4.08 -3.14 33.32
C HIS A 80 5.21 -3.71 34.19
N ASP A 81 6.43 -3.19 34.08
CA ASP A 81 7.63 -3.69 34.75
C ASP A 81 7.84 -5.22 34.58
N ILE A 82 7.42 -5.77 33.43
CA ILE A 82 7.56 -7.21 33.13
C ILE A 82 8.97 -7.47 32.62
N GLY A 83 9.97 -7.36 33.51
CA GLY A 83 11.36 -7.74 33.26
C GLY A 83 12.09 -6.96 32.16
N ILE A 84 11.48 -5.90 31.62
CA ILE A 84 12.03 -5.07 30.57
C ILE A 84 12.22 -3.65 31.12
N GLY A 85 13.47 -3.28 31.37
CA GLY A 85 13.82 -1.94 31.85
C GLY A 85 13.81 -0.87 30.74
N ILE A 86 14.47 0.26 31.02
CA ILE A 86 14.58 1.43 30.14
C ILE A 86 15.07 1.06 28.73
N GLU A 87 15.95 0.07 28.61
CA GLU A 87 16.50 -0.37 27.32
C GLU A 87 15.45 -0.95 26.38
N GLY A 88 14.43 -1.65 26.90
CA GLY A 88 13.37 -2.16 26.04
C GLY A 88 12.40 -1.08 25.57
N LEU A 89 12.20 -0.03 26.38
CA LEU A 89 11.46 1.15 25.96
C LEU A 89 12.22 1.93 24.87
N ARG A 90 13.54 2.07 25.00
CA ARG A 90 14.40 2.63 23.93
C ARG A 90 14.29 1.80 22.65
N ALA A 91 14.37 0.48 22.74
CA ALA A 91 14.18 -0.41 21.60
C ALA A 91 12.78 -0.23 20.97
N ALA A 92 11.72 -0.10 21.78
CA ALA A 92 10.37 0.16 21.29
C ALA A 92 10.27 1.45 20.47
N TYR A 93 10.92 2.53 20.90
CA TYR A 93 10.96 3.78 20.14
C TYR A 93 11.66 3.62 18.80
N HIS A 94 12.85 2.99 18.76
CA HIS A 94 13.56 2.75 17.50
C HIS A 94 12.77 1.87 16.53
N MET A 95 12.13 0.81 17.04
CA MET A 95 11.25 -0.04 16.24
C MET A 95 10.04 0.73 15.71
N SER A 96 9.49 1.66 16.50
CA SER A 96 8.40 2.55 16.08
C SER A 96 8.83 3.48 14.95
N TYR A 97 9.99 4.13 15.07
CA TYR A 97 10.52 5.01 14.00
C TYR A 97 10.78 4.24 12.71
N LEU A 98 11.32 3.02 12.82
CA LEU A 98 11.54 2.17 11.67
C LEU A 98 10.21 1.70 11.05
N SER A 99 9.19 1.43 11.87
CA SER A 99 7.85 1.10 11.38
C SER A 99 7.24 2.26 10.59
N GLU A 100 7.39 3.51 11.04
CA GLU A 100 6.90 4.71 10.35
C GLU A 100 7.57 4.91 8.97
N LEU A 101 8.88 4.64 8.89
CA LEU A 101 9.62 4.63 7.63
C LEU A 101 9.01 3.61 6.65
N PHE A 102 8.87 2.36 7.07
CA PHE A 102 8.34 1.31 6.22
C PHE A 102 6.86 1.50 5.89
N GLN A 103 6.07 2.09 6.79
CA GLN A 103 4.67 2.47 6.55
C GLN A 103 4.58 3.44 5.37
N THR A 104 5.45 4.44 5.36
CA THR A 104 5.48 5.49 4.34
C THR A 104 5.96 4.94 3.00
N LEU A 105 7.00 4.10 3.01
CA LEU A 105 7.46 3.39 1.81
C LEU A 105 6.40 2.44 1.26
N SER A 106 5.67 1.75 2.14
CA SER A 106 4.52 0.91 1.77
C SER A 106 3.41 1.74 1.11
N ALA A 107 3.07 2.90 1.68
CA ALA A 107 2.08 3.81 1.10
C ALA A 107 2.49 4.30 -0.31
N ALA A 108 3.77 4.64 -0.48
CA ALA A 108 4.31 5.02 -1.79
C ALA A 108 4.22 3.85 -2.79
N ALA A 109 4.55 2.62 -2.38
CA ALA A 109 4.42 1.45 -3.23
C ALA A 109 2.95 1.17 -3.62
N VAL A 110 2.01 1.28 -2.68
CA VAL A 110 0.56 1.17 -2.95
C VAL A 110 0.10 2.23 -3.96
N MET A 111 0.55 3.48 -3.80
CA MET A 111 0.24 4.55 -4.73
C MET A 111 0.71 4.21 -6.16
N VAL A 112 1.95 3.75 -6.32
CA VAL A 112 2.46 3.32 -7.64
C VAL A 112 1.66 2.14 -8.18
N THR A 113 1.37 1.14 -7.35
CA THR A 113 0.54 -0.01 -7.73
C THR A 113 -0.81 0.44 -8.30
N LEU A 114 -1.52 1.34 -7.61
CA LEU A 114 -2.84 1.78 -8.03
C LEU A 114 -2.81 2.71 -9.24
N LEU A 115 -1.77 3.54 -9.37
CA LEU A 115 -1.57 4.40 -10.55
C LEU A 115 -1.20 3.60 -11.80
N GLU A 116 -0.41 2.52 -11.66
CA GLU A 116 -0.07 1.64 -12.79
C GLU A 116 -1.20 0.67 -13.16
N LEU A 117 -2.09 0.35 -12.21
CA LEU A 117 -3.21 -0.56 -12.43
C LEU A 117 -4.21 -0.02 -13.47
N GLY A 118 -4.54 1.27 -13.43
CA GLY A 118 -5.46 1.91 -14.39
C GLY A 118 -5.01 1.75 -15.86
N PRO A 119 -3.80 2.22 -16.22
CA PRO A 119 -3.18 1.99 -17.51
C PRO A 119 -3.00 0.52 -17.87
N GLY A 120 -2.64 -0.33 -16.90
CA GLY A 120 -2.52 -1.78 -17.12
C GLY A 120 -3.82 -2.38 -17.65
N MET A 121 -4.95 -1.96 -17.09
CA MET A 121 -6.26 -2.41 -17.57
C MET A 121 -6.67 -1.79 -18.91
N HIS A 122 -6.17 -0.59 -19.23
CA HIS A 122 -6.42 0.04 -20.53
C HIS A 122 -5.69 -0.73 -21.65
N ARG A 123 -4.42 -1.09 -21.40
CA ARG A 123 -3.61 -1.89 -22.32
C ARG A 123 -4.18 -3.28 -22.56
N ALA A 124 -4.75 -3.93 -21.54
CA ALA A 124 -5.35 -5.25 -21.71
C ALA A 124 -6.55 -5.29 -22.65
N ILE A 125 -7.23 -4.16 -22.86
CA ILE A 125 -8.35 -4.06 -23.80
C ILE A 125 -7.87 -3.60 -25.17
N GLN A 126 -7.07 -2.54 -25.22
CA GLN A 126 -6.73 -1.87 -26.48
C GLN A 126 -5.47 -2.44 -27.16
N GLY A 127 -4.68 -3.25 -26.45
CA GLY A 127 -3.41 -3.80 -26.95
C GLY A 127 -2.29 -2.77 -27.12
N VAL A 128 -2.58 -1.46 -27.04
CA VAL A 128 -1.63 -0.37 -27.28
C VAL A 128 -1.51 0.51 -26.04
N SER A 129 -0.29 0.95 -25.72
CA SER A 129 -0.06 1.93 -24.64
C SER A 129 -0.26 3.35 -25.15
N SER A 130 -1.08 4.15 -24.47
CA SER A 130 -1.21 5.57 -24.79
C SER A 130 0.02 6.37 -24.28
N GLY A 131 0.27 7.55 -24.85
CA GLY A 131 1.30 8.47 -24.32
C GLY A 131 0.97 8.90 -22.87
N PHE A 132 -0.31 9.06 -22.57
CA PHE A 132 -0.80 9.38 -21.22
C PHE A 132 -0.45 8.28 -20.21
N ASP A 133 -0.55 6.99 -20.58
CA ASP A 133 -0.19 5.87 -19.71
C ASP A 133 1.30 5.92 -19.30
N LYS A 134 2.17 6.32 -20.22
CA LYS A 134 3.61 6.46 -19.96
C LYS A 134 3.87 7.64 -19.02
N ALA A 135 3.24 8.79 -19.29
CA ALA A 135 3.37 9.98 -18.44
C ALA A 135 2.90 9.70 -17.00
N LEU A 136 1.76 9.03 -16.83
CA LEU A 136 1.23 8.67 -15.51
C LEU A 136 2.17 7.74 -14.74
N LYS A 137 2.81 6.79 -15.43
CA LYS A 137 3.80 5.89 -14.84
C LYS A 137 5.03 6.63 -14.33
N TYR A 138 5.62 7.51 -15.14
CA TYR A 138 6.78 8.30 -14.71
C TYR A 138 6.41 9.25 -13.57
N PHE A 139 5.23 9.86 -13.63
CA PHE A 139 4.71 10.69 -12.55
C PHE A 139 4.59 9.89 -11.23
N ALA A 140 4.03 8.67 -11.29
CA ALA A 140 3.92 7.80 -10.11
C ALA A 140 5.30 7.47 -9.51
N TRP A 141 6.29 7.14 -10.34
CA TRP A 141 7.65 6.86 -9.89
C TRP A 141 8.34 8.07 -9.27
N PHE A 142 8.20 9.23 -9.91
CA PHE A 142 8.73 10.49 -9.39
C PHE A 142 8.11 10.80 -8.02
N LEU A 143 6.79 10.68 -7.89
CA LEU A 143 6.10 10.95 -6.63
C LEU A 143 6.51 9.95 -5.53
N ALA A 144 6.66 8.68 -5.88
CA ALA A 144 7.14 7.66 -4.95
C ALA A 144 8.57 7.91 -4.49
N PHE A 145 9.44 8.38 -5.39
CA PHE A 145 10.79 8.80 -5.04
C PHE A 145 10.79 9.98 -4.06
N VAL A 146 9.97 11.01 -4.31
CA VAL A 146 9.82 12.16 -3.40
C VAL A 146 9.34 11.70 -2.03
N VAL A 147 8.31 10.86 -1.97
CA VAL A 147 7.79 10.32 -0.70
C VAL A 147 8.85 9.47 0.02
N ALA A 148 9.62 8.65 -0.70
CA ALA A 148 10.70 7.87 -0.11
C ALA A 148 11.84 8.74 0.44
N ALA A 149 12.21 9.81 -0.27
CA ALA A 149 13.22 10.76 0.20
C ALA A 149 12.77 11.48 1.47
N LEU A 150 11.51 11.94 1.52
CA LEU A 150 10.91 12.51 2.73
C LEU A 150 10.87 11.52 3.89
N ALA A 151 10.55 10.25 3.61
CA ALA A 151 10.53 9.17 4.60
C ALA A 151 11.89 8.93 5.24
N ILE A 152 12.94 8.88 4.42
CA ILE A 152 14.33 8.75 4.90
C ILE A 152 14.73 10.00 5.70
N ALA A 153 14.34 11.19 5.25
CA ALA A 153 14.68 12.44 5.92
C ALA A 153 14.07 12.53 7.33
N PHE A 154 12.76 12.30 7.48
CA PHE A 154 12.15 12.34 8.82
C PHE A 154 12.60 11.17 9.70
N TYR A 155 12.92 10.00 9.12
CA TYR A 155 13.54 8.90 9.87
C TYR A 155 14.91 9.29 10.43
N GLY A 156 15.76 9.91 9.61
CA GLY A 156 17.05 10.44 10.05
C GLY A 156 16.90 11.43 11.21
N LEU A 157 15.91 12.33 11.12
CA LEU A 157 15.58 13.27 12.20
C LEU A 157 15.06 12.57 13.46
N PHE A 158 14.28 11.49 13.36
CA PHE A 158 13.86 10.70 14.53
C PHE A 158 15.06 10.08 15.25
N ILE A 159 16.03 9.55 14.50
CA ILE A 159 17.26 8.99 15.07
C ILE A 159 18.11 10.09 15.72
N ASP A 160 18.27 11.23 15.05
CA ASP A 160 18.97 12.40 15.59
C ASP A 160 18.31 12.90 16.89
N LEU A 161 16.99 13.01 16.90
CA LEU A 161 16.19 13.35 18.09
C LEU A 161 16.45 12.36 19.24
N ALA A 162 16.44 11.06 18.95
CA ALA A 162 16.62 10.02 19.94
C ALA A 162 18.04 9.97 20.52
N VAL A 163 19.06 10.29 19.72
CA VAL A 163 20.47 10.21 20.14
C VAL A 163 20.93 11.50 20.82
N ASN A 164 20.60 12.66 20.25
CA ASN A 164 21.18 13.95 20.65
C ASN A 164 20.30 14.75 21.60
N TYR A 165 18.98 14.49 21.64
CA TYR A 165 18.02 15.34 22.34
C TYR A 165 17.10 14.59 23.31
N SER A 166 17.35 13.31 23.56
CA SER A 166 16.57 12.50 24.50
C SER A 166 17.45 12.01 25.65
N ASN A 167 17.27 12.58 26.85
CA ASN A 167 18.06 12.26 28.04
C ASN A 167 17.57 11.00 28.79
N GLY A 168 17.09 9.98 28.05
CA GLY A 168 16.51 8.77 28.63
C GLY A 168 15.24 8.31 27.90
N PRO A 169 14.21 7.77 28.59
CA PRO A 169 13.05 7.09 27.99
C PRO A 169 12.05 8.03 27.28
N GLY A 170 12.52 8.84 26.34
CA GLY A 170 11.68 9.74 25.53
C GLY A 170 11.40 11.10 26.17
N VAL A 171 12.16 11.49 27.20
CA VAL A 171 12.12 12.87 27.71
C VAL A 171 13.00 13.72 26.79
N ILE A 172 12.35 14.45 25.90
CA ILE A 172 12.99 15.46 25.06
C ILE A 172 13.57 16.52 25.98
N ASP A 173 14.87 16.78 25.85
CA ASP A 173 15.50 17.87 26.57
C ASP A 173 14.78 19.18 26.20
N ARG A 174 14.18 19.82 27.22
CA ARG A 174 13.43 21.06 27.05
C ARG A 174 14.35 22.24 26.79
N PHE A 175 15.64 22.08 27.02
CA PHE A 175 16.66 23.09 26.78
C PHE A 175 17.48 22.66 25.56
N GLY A 176 17.19 23.23 24.38
CA GLY A 176 17.93 22.95 23.14
C GLY A 176 17.07 22.92 21.88
N GLN A 177 17.60 22.35 20.80
CA GLN A 177 16.94 22.25 19.48
C GLN A 177 15.89 21.12 19.39
N GLY A 178 15.74 20.28 20.43
CA GLY A 178 14.80 19.15 20.45
C GLY A 178 13.36 19.49 20.04
N PRO A 179 12.73 20.53 20.62
CA PRO A 179 11.39 20.95 20.23
C PRO A 179 11.27 21.38 18.76
N GLU A 180 12.27 22.09 18.23
CA GLU A 180 12.29 22.51 16.82
C GLU A 180 12.43 21.31 15.86
N THR A 181 13.24 20.31 16.25
CA THR A 181 13.37 19.05 15.52
C THR A 181 12.05 18.29 15.46
N VAL A 182 11.30 18.21 16.57
CA VAL A 182 9.96 17.57 16.59
C VAL A 182 8.98 18.30 15.67
N ILE A 183 8.95 19.63 15.71
CA ILE A 183 8.10 20.43 14.81
C ILE A 183 8.46 20.16 13.35
N THR A 184 9.75 20.05 13.04
CA THR A 184 10.24 19.76 11.68
C THR A 184 9.83 18.36 11.22
N ILE A 185 9.99 17.35 12.08
CA ILE A 185 9.53 15.97 11.82
C ILE A 185 8.02 15.98 11.53
N ASN A 186 7.21 16.61 12.39
CA ASN A 186 5.77 16.69 12.21
C ASN A 186 5.37 17.35 10.89
N LYS A 187 6.06 18.43 10.50
CA LYS A 187 5.85 19.09 9.19
C LYS A 187 6.18 18.17 8.01
N LEU A 188 7.25 17.37 8.09
CA LEU A 188 7.62 16.42 7.04
C LEU A 188 6.63 15.26 6.92
N ILE A 189 6.18 14.71 8.05
CA ILE A 189 5.14 13.68 8.08
C ILE A 189 3.83 14.24 7.50
N ALA A 190 3.44 15.44 7.91
CA ALA A 190 2.25 16.11 7.40
C ALA A 190 2.32 16.38 5.90
N ALA A 191 3.46 16.89 5.40
CA ALA A 191 3.68 17.10 3.97
C ALA A 191 3.54 15.78 3.19
N THR A 192 4.09 14.69 3.71
CA THR A 192 3.98 13.36 3.11
C THR A 192 2.53 12.88 3.06
N ALA A 193 1.78 13.06 4.15
CA ALA A 193 0.36 12.71 4.20
C ALA A 193 -0.48 13.52 3.19
N ILE A 194 -0.22 14.82 3.05
CA ILE A 194 -0.88 15.69 2.06
C ILE A 194 -0.60 15.21 0.64
N ILE A 195 0.67 14.91 0.32
CA ILE A 195 1.05 14.41 -1.01
C ILE A 195 0.32 13.10 -1.34
N LEU A 196 0.32 12.13 -0.40
CA LEU A 196 -0.38 10.85 -0.58
C LEU A 196 -1.90 11.01 -0.68
N TRP A 197 -2.47 12.00 0.01
CA TRP A 197 -3.88 12.34 -0.11
C TRP A 197 -4.23 12.92 -1.48
N VAL A 198 -3.45 13.89 -1.99
CA VAL A 198 -3.63 14.41 -3.35
C VAL A 198 -3.50 13.31 -4.40
N ALA A 199 -2.52 12.42 -4.25
CA ALA A 199 -2.37 11.26 -5.13
C ALA A 199 -3.59 10.33 -5.08
N SER A 200 -4.18 10.14 -3.89
CA SER A 200 -5.38 9.31 -3.73
C SER A 200 -6.62 9.86 -4.43
N LEU A 201 -6.76 11.19 -4.54
CA LEU A 201 -7.81 11.84 -5.34
C LEU A 201 -7.66 11.54 -6.83
N ILE A 202 -6.41 11.61 -7.34
CA ILE A 202 -6.09 11.29 -8.74
C ILE A 202 -6.40 9.82 -9.02
N ILE A 203 -5.93 8.91 -8.15
CA ILE A 203 -6.19 7.46 -8.25
C ILE A 203 -7.70 7.17 -8.27
N THR A 204 -8.47 7.81 -7.38
CA THR A 204 -9.92 7.62 -7.30
C THR A 204 -10.64 8.15 -8.53
N SER A 205 -10.20 9.31 -9.06
CA SER A 205 -10.75 9.85 -10.31
C SER A 205 -10.51 8.91 -11.48
N LEU A 206 -9.30 8.34 -11.58
CA LEU A 206 -8.94 7.35 -12.61
C LEU A 206 -9.74 6.05 -12.45
N SER A 207 -9.98 5.58 -11.24
CA SER A 207 -10.76 4.36 -11.01
C SER A 207 -12.24 4.54 -11.32
N VAL A 208 -12.84 5.70 -11.00
CA VAL A 208 -14.19 6.05 -11.44
C VAL A 208 -14.28 6.09 -12.96
N TYR A 209 -13.34 6.77 -13.63
CA TYR A 209 -13.30 6.84 -15.09
C TYR A 209 -13.21 5.45 -15.73
N THR A 210 -12.27 4.62 -15.26
CA THR A 210 -12.10 3.24 -15.78
C THR A 210 -13.29 2.34 -15.50
N TRP A 211 -13.98 2.52 -14.36
CA TRP A 211 -15.21 1.80 -14.05
C TRP A 211 -16.37 2.20 -14.99
N LEU A 212 -16.56 3.51 -15.22
CA LEU A 212 -17.59 4.04 -16.11
C LEU A 212 -17.43 3.52 -17.55
N GLN A 213 -16.20 3.48 -18.06
CA GLN A 213 -15.92 3.00 -19.40
C GLN A 213 -16.11 1.48 -19.57
N ARG A 214 -16.21 0.71 -18.48
CA ARG A 214 -16.12 -0.76 -18.52
C ARG A 214 -17.34 -1.48 -17.99
N LYS A 215 -18.49 -0.80 -17.93
CA LYS A 215 -19.76 -1.39 -17.46
C LYS A 215 -20.18 -2.65 -18.22
N THR A 216 -19.78 -2.79 -19.49
CA THR A 216 -20.13 -3.91 -20.39
C THR A 216 -18.96 -4.81 -20.75
N SER A 217 -17.74 -4.53 -20.25
CA SER A 217 -16.53 -5.29 -20.58
C SER A 217 -16.37 -6.55 -19.72
N PRO A 218 -15.70 -7.62 -20.21
CA PRO A 218 -15.30 -8.76 -19.37
C PRO A 218 -14.43 -8.36 -18.16
N LEU A 219 -13.82 -7.17 -18.18
CA LEU A 219 -13.05 -6.61 -17.06
C LEU A 219 -13.90 -5.86 -16.02
N LYS A 220 -15.24 -5.92 -16.09
CA LYS A 220 -16.14 -5.24 -15.15
C LYS A 220 -15.78 -5.52 -13.70
N THR A 221 -15.62 -6.78 -13.31
CA THR A 221 -15.28 -7.12 -11.91
C THR A 221 -13.94 -6.55 -11.49
N ALA A 222 -12.92 -6.60 -12.35
CA ALA A 222 -11.60 -6.04 -12.04
C ALA A 222 -11.67 -4.51 -11.89
N SER A 223 -12.49 -3.84 -12.70
CA SER A 223 -12.72 -2.39 -12.58
C SER A 223 -13.47 -2.02 -11.30
N THR A 224 -14.44 -2.84 -10.87
CA THR A 224 -15.13 -2.65 -9.59
C THR A 224 -14.16 -2.84 -8.42
N LEU A 225 -13.33 -3.88 -8.45
CA LEU A 225 -12.32 -4.11 -7.40
C LEU A 225 -11.29 -2.98 -7.36
N TYR A 226 -10.88 -2.46 -8.52
CA TYR A 226 -10.00 -1.30 -8.60
C TYR A 226 -10.64 -0.05 -7.96
N LEU A 227 -11.91 0.23 -8.29
CA LEU A 227 -12.68 1.32 -7.68
C LEU A 227 -12.76 1.18 -6.15
N VAL A 228 -13.10 -0.01 -5.65
CA VAL A 228 -13.15 -0.28 -4.20
C VAL A 228 -11.78 -0.08 -3.56
N ALA A 229 -10.71 -0.59 -4.17
CA ALA A 229 -9.35 -0.40 -3.68
C ALA A 229 -8.95 1.09 -3.65
N SER A 230 -9.32 1.88 -4.66
CA SER A 230 -9.07 3.32 -4.67
C SER A 230 -9.86 4.07 -3.59
N LEU A 231 -11.11 3.69 -3.34
CA LEU A 231 -11.93 4.30 -2.29
C LEU A 231 -11.37 3.98 -0.89
N LEU A 232 -10.90 2.75 -0.66
CA LEU A 232 -10.20 2.39 0.57
C LEU A 232 -8.89 3.18 0.73
N ASN A 233 -8.16 3.41 -0.37
CA ASN A 233 -6.96 4.24 -0.36
C ASN A 233 -7.28 5.69 0.02
N LEU A 234 -8.33 6.26 -0.59
CA LEU A 234 -8.79 7.61 -0.29
C LEU A 234 -9.25 7.74 1.15
N LEU A 235 -10.00 6.76 1.68
CA LEU A 235 -10.43 6.73 3.07
C LEU A 235 -9.22 6.75 4.02
N SER A 236 -8.24 5.89 3.77
CA SER A 236 -7.00 5.82 4.56
C SER A 236 -6.20 7.12 4.49
N SER A 237 -5.96 7.64 3.29
CA SER A 237 -5.24 8.90 3.11
C SER A 237 -5.98 10.10 3.69
N THR A 238 -7.32 10.12 3.66
CA THR A 238 -8.12 11.19 4.26
C THR A 238 -7.98 11.19 5.77
N TRP A 239 -7.95 10.01 6.40
CA TRP A 239 -7.65 9.91 7.83
C TRP A 239 -6.25 10.44 8.15
N PHE A 240 -5.21 10.03 7.43
CA PHE A 240 -3.85 10.51 7.68
C PHE A 240 -3.69 12.02 7.39
N PHE A 241 -4.38 12.56 6.40
CA PHE A 241 -4.44 13.99 6.14
C PHE A 241 -5.11 14.75 7.30
N ALA A 242 -6.30 14.32 7.72
CA ALA A 242 -6.98 14.90 8.86
C ALA A 242 -6.11 14.83 10.12
N TYR A 243 -5.44 13.69 10.32
CA TYR A 243 -4.54 13.51 11.44
C TYR A 243 -3.36 14.48 11.41
N ALA A 244 -2.74 14.65 10.25
CA ALA A 244 -1.64 15.57 10.06
C ALA A 244 -2.03 17.03 10.30
N VAL A 245 -3.16 17.47 9.73
CA VAL A 245 -3.63 18.85 9.88
C VAL A 245 -3.98 19.17 11.32
N HIS A 246 -4.68 18.25 12.00
CA HIS A 246 -5.25 18.53 13.31
C HIS A 246 -4.28 18.28 14.47
N TRP A 247 -3.44 17.24 14.41
CA TRP A 247 -2.58 16.87 15.55
C TRP A 247 -1.08 16.97 15.28
N LEU A 248 -0.62 17.05 14.03
CA LEU A 248 0.82 17.23 13.74
C LEU A 248 1.19 18.70 13.55
N LEU A 249 0.37 19.44 12.78
CA LEU A 249 0.63 20.85 12.48
C LEU A 249 0.18 21.79 13.59
N ASP A 250 -0.85 21.40 14.36
CA ASP A 250 -1.32 22.15 15.53
C ASP A 250 -1.19 21.29 16.81
N PRO A 251 -0.02 21.34 17.49
CA PRO A 251 0.22 20.53 18.68
C PRO A 251 -0.49 21.05 19.94
N THR A 252 -1.39 22.04 19.81
CA THR A 252 -2.12 22.59 20.97
C THR A 252 -3.21 21.65 21.49
N GLU A 253 -3.72 20.76 20.64
CA GLU A 253 -4.75 19.81 21.01
C GLU A 253 -4.20 18.46 21.49
N SER A 254 -4.66 18.02 22.66
CA SER A 254 -4.33 16.69 23.16
C SER A 254 -5.06 15.61 22.34
N MET A 255 -4.31 14.64 21.84
CA MET A 255 -4.89 13.49 21.13
C MET A 255 -5.81 12.69 22.05
N GLY A 256 -7.09 12.57 21.68
CA GLY A 256 -8.01 11.67 22.35
C GLY A 256 -7.60 10.20 22.16
N ARG A 257 -7.84 9.34 23.15
CA ARG A 257 -7.45 7.91 23.06
C ARG A 257 -8.10 7.16 21.89
N TYR A 258 -9.29 7.60 21.46
CA TYR A 258 -10.00 7.04 20.30
C TYR A 258 -9.21 7.21 18.99
N VAL A 259 -8.33 8.22 18.88
CA VAL A 259 -7.49 8.48 17.71
C VAL A 259 -6.60 7.28 17.40
N ALA A 260 -6.08 6.60 18.42
CA ALA A 260 -5.28 5.39 18.23
C ALA A 260 -6.08 4.29 17.52
N VAL A 261 -7.31 4.03 17.97
CA VAL A 261 -8.17 3.00 17.35
C VAL A 261 -8.61 3.40 15.95
N LEU A 262 -8.94 4.66 15.72
CA LEU A 262 -9.23 5.15 14.37
C LEU A 262 -8.01 5.03 13.44
N THR A 263 -6.80 5.28 13.92
CA THR A 263 -5.56 5.04 13.15
C THR A 263 -5.40 3.57 12.78
N VAL A 264 -5.76 2.63 13.66
CA VAL A 264 -5.73 1.21 13.28
C VAL A 264 -6.78 0.86 12.25
N VAL A 265 -8.03 1.27 12.47
CA VAL A 265 -9.14 0.88 11.62
C VAL A 265 -9.06 1.59 10.27
N LEU A 266 -8.94 2.92 10.28
CA LEU A 266 -8.92 3.74 9.06
C LEU A 266 -7.56 3.78 8.39
N GLY A 267 -6.46 3.59 9.12
CA GLY A 267 -5.10 3.54 8.56
C GLY A 267 -4.68 2.13 8.16
N TRP A 268 -4.53 1.24 9.15
CA TRP A 268 -3.93 -0.09 8.95
C TRP A 268 -4.87 -1.09 8.28
N TRP A 269 -6.11 -1.21 8.76
CA TRP A 269 -7.05 -2.22 8.26
C TRP A 269 -7.50 -1.92 6.84
N THR A 270 -7.85 -0.67 6.53
CA THR A 270 -8.19 -0.24 5.17
C THR A 270 -7.08 -0.57 4.17
N ARG A 271 -5.81 -0.33 4.53
CA ARG A 271 -4.66 -0.64 3.68
C ARG A 271 -4.43 -2.14 3.53
N GLY A 272 -4.58 -2.93 4.60
CA GLY A 272 -4.51 -4.38 4.53
C GLY A 272 -5.58 -4.98 3.61
N ILE A 273 -6.83 -4.53 3.75
CA ILE A 273 -7.95 -4.96 2.89
C ILE A 273 -7.71 -4.54 1.44
N LEU A 274 -7.24 -3.32 1.20
CA LEU A 274 -6.87 -2.82 -0.13
C LEU A 274 -5.83 -3.74 -0.78
N LEU A 275 -4.74 -4.06 -0.09
CA LEU A 275 -3.69 -4.93 -0.62
C LEU A 275 -4.23 -6.30 -1.01
N ILE A 276 -5.09 -6.89 -0.17
CA ILE A 276 -5.76 -8.17 -0.46
C ILE A 276 -6.65 -8.07 -1.71
N ILE A 277 -7.42 -6.99 -1.86
CA ILE A 277 -8.25 -6.75 -3.05
C ILE A 277 -7.36 -6.67 -4.31
N VAL A 278 -6.28 -5.89 -4.27
CA VAL A 278 -5.37 -5.74 -5.41
C VAL A 278 -4.63 -7.05 -5.72
N TYR A 279 -4.33 -7.87 -4.70
CA TYR A 279 -3.83 -9.23 -4.89
C TYR A 279 -4.80 -10.09 -5.71
N PHE A 280 -6.10 -10.06 -5.40
CA PHE A 280 -7.08 -10.78 -6.19
C PHE A 280 -7.18 -10.28 -7.63
N ILE A 281 -7.01 -8.96 -7.86
CA ILE A 281 -6.93 -8.40 -9.22
C ILE A 281 -5.70 -8.97 -9.95
N ALA A 282 -4.54 -9.04 -9.29
CA ALA A 282 -3.28 -9.51 -9.87
C ALA A 282 -3.29 -11.01 -10.19
N VAL A 283 -3.81 -11.83 -9.26
CA VAL A 283 -3.81 -13.30 -9.39
C VAL A 283 -4.89 -13.79 -10.35
N ARG A 284 -5.94 -13.00 -10.62
CA ARG A 284 -6.97 -13.39 -11.57
C ARG A 284 -6.33 -13.73 -12.92
N SER A 285 -6.33 -15.03 -13.21
CA SER A 285 -5.79 -15.66 -14.41
C SER A 285 -6.95 -16.30 -15.15
N GLY A 286 -7.13 -15.93 -16.43
CA GLY A 286 -8.15 -16.55 -17.26
C GLY A 286 -7.79 -18.01 -17.47
N THR A 287 -8.79 -18.86 -17.68
CA THR A 287 -8.65 -20.32 -17.86
C THR A 287 -7.73 -20.75 -19.01
N ARG A 288 -7.19 -19.82 -19.82
CA ARG A 288 -6.28 -20.10 -20.94
C ARG A 288 -5.00 -19.26 -20.97
N GLY A 289 -4.56 -18.75 -19.81
CA GLY A 289 -3.29 -18.04 -19.70
C GLY A 289 -3.46 -16.54 -19.93
N GLY A 290 -4.00 -15.87 -18.92
CA GLY A 290 -4.14 -14.41 -18.84
C GLY A 290 -5.61 -13.96 -18.86
N VAL A 291 -6.09 -13.34 -17.78
CA VAL A 291 -7.35 -12.55 -17.82
C VAL A 291 -7.19 -11.30 -18.69
N TRP A 292 -5.94 -10.93 -19.01
CA TRP A 292 -5.54 -9.65 -19.56
C TRP A 292 -5.03 -9.75 -21.01
N SER A 293 -4.85 -10.97 -21.52
CA SER A 293 -4.55 -11.24 -22.93
C SER A 293 -5.84 -11.67 -23.62
N ASP A 294 -6.41 -10.77 -24.41
CA ASP A 294 -7.61 -11.05 -25.18
C ASP A 294 -7.35 -12.18 -26.19
N THR A 295 -8.29 -13.12 -26.25
CA THR A 295 -8.34 -14.28 -27.16
C THR A 295 -8.71 -13.89 -28.61
N GLY A 296 -8.32 -12.70 -29.05
CA GLY A 296 -8.77 -12.08 -30.31
C GLY A 296 -8.18 -12.62 -31.61
N HIS A 297 -7.37 -13.69 -31.59
CA HIS A 297 -6.64 -14.14 -32.80
C HIS A 297 -6.88 -15.59 -33.24
N HIS A 298 -7.78 -16.35 -32.60
CA HIS A 298 -7.98 -17.75 -32.99
C HIS A 298 -9.29 -18.09 -33.73
N HIS A 299 -10.18 -17.13 -33.97
CA HIS A 299 -11.41 -17.40 -34.73
C HIS A 299 -11.35 -17.07 -36.23
N SER A 300 -10.29 -16.43 -36.73
CA SER A 300 -10.19 -16.06 -38.15
C SER A 300 -9.36 -17.01 -39.03
N LEU A 301 -8.83 -18.11 -38.49
CA LEU A 301 -8.04 -19.08 -39.26
C LEU A 301 -8.66 -20.48 -39.35
N ARG A 302 -9.86 -20.69 -38.79
CA ARG A 302 -10.54 -22.01 -38.85
C ARG A 302 -11.73 -22.08 -39.81
N ASP A 303 -12.15 -20.94 -40.35
CA ASP A 303 -13.22 -20.87 -41.36
C ASP A 303 -12.70 -20.71 -42.80
N SER A 304 -11.38 -20.72 -43.02
CA SER A 304 -10.78 -20.62 -44.35
C SER A 304 -10.33 -21.94 -44.98
N ASP A 305 -10.46 -23.08 -44.30
CA ASP A 305 -10.06 -24.40 -44.82
C ASP A 305 -11.25 -25.26 -45.30
N GLY A 306 -12.42 -24.66 -45.46
CA GLY A 306 -13.68 -25.35 -45.77
C GLY A 306 -14.24 -25.12 -47.18
N TYR A 307 -13.43 -24.84 -48.21
CA TYR A 307 -13.87 -24.82 -49.61
C TYR A 307 -12.74 -25.22 -50.58
N THR A 308 -12.37 -26.50 -50.58
CA THR A 308 -11.84 -27.16 -51.77
C THR A 308 -12.73 -28.34 -52.10
N ASN A 309 -13.86 -28.01 -52.73
CA ASN A 309 -14.69 -28.96 -53.45
C ASN A 309 -13.84 -29.67 -54.50
N GLY A 310 -13.92 -31.00 -54.51
CA GLY A 310 -13.34 -31.84 -55.53
C GLY A 310 -13.92 -31.57 -56.91
N THR A 311 -13.05 -31.63 -57.89
CA THR A 311 -13.39 -32.14 -59.22
C THR A 311 -12.32 -33.14 -59.62
N ASP A 312 -12.74 -34.40 -59.61
CA ASP A 312 -12.19 -35.49 -60.41
C ASP A 312 -11.82 -35.01 -61.83
N TYR A 313 -10.58 -35.25 -62.25
CA TYR A 313 -10.31 -35.62 -63.64
C TYR A 313 -9.18 -36.67 -63.70
N ARG A 314 -9.63 -37.89 -63.99
CA ARG A 314 -8.87 -39.10 -64.30
C ARG A 314 -8.67 -39.16 -65.82
N GLN A 315 -7.45 -38.96 -66.32
CA GLN A 315 -7.01 -39.42 -67.65
C GLN A 315 -5.50 -39.73 -67.53
N SER A 316 -5.08 -40.99 -67.37
CA SER A 316 -4.91 -42.01 -68.42
C SER A 316 -3.86 -41.62 -69.45
N TYR A 317 -2.60 -42.05 -69.26
CA TYR A 317 -1.70 -42.38 -70.36
C TYR A 317 -0.86 -43.61 -70.01
N SER A 318 -1.10 -44.67 -70.77
CA SER A 318 -0.30 -45.89 -70.91
C SER A 318 0.63 -45.77 -72.12
N GLY A 319 1.82 -46.37 -72.06
CA GLY A 319 2.67 -46.73 -73.21
C GLY A 319 3.36 -45.53 -73.88
N TYR A 320 4.65 -45.54 -74.21
CA TYR A 320 5.59 -46.60 -74.55
C TYR A 320 6.97 -46.32 -73.94
#